data_AF-H3H198-F1
#
_entry.id   AF-H3H198-F1
#
_cell.length_a   1.000
_cell.length_b   1.000
_cell.length_c   1.000
_cell.angle_alpha   90.00
_cell.angle_beta   90.00
_cell.angle_gamma   90.00
#
_symmetry.space_group_name_H-M   'P 1'
#
loop_
_entity.id
_entity.type
_entity.pdbx_description
1 polymer ?
#
loop_
_entity_poly.entity_id
_entity_poly.type
_entity_poly.pdbx_seq_one_letter_code
_entity_poly.pdbx_strand_id
1 'polypeptide(L)'
;MGGKAKFKKHTAADLERRQKQVNKGGGKTGATTRASAKLNFTCDICMSASPDIKSYEQHYVSKHPKATFDRDGMVAKAEALRDAQQDHTLKPGVIKVHVEREKDVQSFFTAGGFALTHANSVTDIACAELVKVEDIDPEAAQAGLTKYQAQLASAPEGSEDKLNAQIGVDTHAAMVAAVVSN
;
A
#
# COMPACT_ATOMS: atom_id res chain seq x y z
N MET A 1 36.24 20.31 3.43
CA MET A 1 37.19 19.17 3.27
C MET A 1 36.48 17.89 3.69
N GLY A 2 36.01 17.08 2.74
CA GLY A 2 35.28 15.84 3.03
C GLY A 2 36.23 14.77 3.57
N GLY A 3 36.00 14.33 4.80
CA GLY A 3 36.79 13.26 5.42
C GLY A 3 36.63 11.96 4.63
N LYS A 4 37.75 11.43 4.10
CA LYS A 4 37.78 10.16 3.38
C LYS A 4 37.28 9.06 4.31
N ALA A 5 36.15 8.42 3.97
CA ALA A 5 35.62 7.29 4.71
C ALA A 5 36.69 6.20 4.78
N LYS A 6 37.13 5.85 6.00
CA LYS A 6 38.11 4.79 6.20
C LYS A 6 37.42 3.44 5.98
N PHE A 7 37.89 2.67 5.00
CA PHE A 7 37.45 1.28 4.81
C PHE A 7 37.81 0.46 6.06
N LYS A 8 36.81 0.17 6.90
CA LYS A 8 36.98 -0.69 8.06
C LYS A 8 36.85 -2.14 7.58
N LYS A 9 37.95 -2.90 7.60
CA LYS A 9 37.90 -4.34 7.30
C LYS A 9 37.04 -5.03 8.36
N HIS A 10 36.00 -5.73 7.92
CA HIS A 10 35.21 -6.58 8.80
C HIS A 10 36.08 -7.77 9.19
N THR A 11 36.48 -7.83 10.46
CA THR A 11 37.22 -9.00 10.97
C THR A 11 36.28 -10.21 11.03
N ALA A 12 36.84 -11.43 11.03
CA ALA A 12 36.03 -12.65 11.17
C ALA A 12 35.13 -12.61 12.41
N ALA A 13 35.63 -12.03 13.51
CA ALA A 13 34.85 -11.81 14.73
C ALA A 13 33.70 -10.79 14.54
N ASP A 14 33.89 -9.74 13.73
CA ASP A 14 32.82 -8.78 13.42
C ASP A 14 31.73 -9.42 12.55
N LEU A 15 32.11 -10.33 11.65
CA LEU A 15 31.17 -11.07 10.78
C LEU A 15 30.37 -12.10 11.59
N GLU A 16 31.03 -12.88 12.45
CA GLU A 16 30.33 -13.80 13.35
C GLU A 16 29.39 -13.06 14.31
N ARG A 17 29.79 -11.89 14.84
CA ARG A 17 28.93 -11.08 15.71
C ARG A 17 27.70 -10.55 14.98
N ARG A 18 27.82 -10.22 13.69
CA ARG A 18 26.69 -9.82 12.83
C ARG A 18 25.80 -11.00 12.48
N GLN A 19 26.36 -12.17 12.19
CA GLN A 19 25.60 -13.40 11.97
C GLN A 19 24.85 -13.87 13.23
N LYS A 20 25.41 -13.62 14.42
CA LYS A 20 24.78 -13.91 15.71
C LYS A 20 23.86 -12.77 16.20
N GLN A 21 23.59 -11.74 15.38
CA GLN A 21 22.53 -10.78 15.70
C GLN A 21 21.16 -11.45 15.57
N VAL A 22 20.66 -11.96 16.68
CA VAL A 22 19.25 -12.26 16.83
C VAL A 22 18.47 -10.95 16.87
N ASN A 23 17.29 -10.92 16.25
CA ASN A 23 16.41 -9.74 16.25
C ASN A 23 16.12 -9.35 17.70
N LYS A 24 16.81 -8.31 18.20
CA LYS A 24 16.61 -7.74 19.55
C LYS A 24 15.33 -6.92 19.67
N GLY A 25 14.34 -7.18 18.82
CA GLY A 25 13.02 -6.59 18.93
C GLY A 25 12.38 -6.97 20.27
N GLY A 26 12.46 -6.05 21.24
CA GLY A 26 11.52 -5.80 22.35
C GLY A 26 10.93 -6.94 23.20
N GLY A 27 11.40 -8.19 23.12
CA GLY A 27 10.83 -9.30 23.89
C GLY A 27 9.34 -9.56 23.58
N LYS A 28 8.63 -10.19 24.53
CA LYS A 28 7.17 -10.49 24.44
C LYS A 28 6.34 -9.22 24.20
N THR A 29 6.70 -8.11 24.85
CA THR A 29 6.02 -6.80 24.71
C THR A 29 6.26 -6.17 23.34
N GLY A 30 7.44 -6.36 22.76
CA GLY A 30 7.78 -5.92 21.42
C GLY A 30 7.21 -6.79 20.31
N ALA A 31 6.69 -7.98 20.62
CA ALA A 31 6.03 -8.84 19.63
C ALA A 31 4.70 -8.23 19.19
N THR A 32 3.90 -7.73 20.14
CA THR A 32 2.67 -6.98 19.84
C THR A 32 2.98 -5.71 19.07
N THR A 33 4.06 -5.00 19.45
CA THR A 33 4.51 -3.82 18.71
C THR A 33 5.01 -4.17 17.32
N ARG A 34 5.66 -5.32 17.07
CA ARG A 34 6.04 -5.76 15.71
C ARG A 34 4.85 -6.20 14.87
N ALA A 35 3.82 -6.77 15.50
CA ALA A 35 2.57 -7.11 14.83
C ALA A 35 1.74 -5.86 14.46
N SER A 36 1.96 -4.74 15.15
CA SER A 36 1.31 -3.44 14.89
C SER A 36 2.20 -2.37 14.24
N ALA A 37 3.54 -2.53 14.20
CA ALA A 37 4.52 -1.54 13.69
C ALA A 37 4.61 -1.47 12.17
N LYS A 38 3.46 -1.56 11.50
CA LYS A 38 3.31 -1.23 10.07
C LYS A 38 2.32 -0.08 9.85
N LEU A 39 1.94 0.61 10.93
CA LEU A 39 0.96 1.69 10.89
C LEU A 39 1.67 3.03 10.77
N ASN A 40 1.62 3.63 9.58
CA ASN A 40 2.05 5.00 9.34
C ASN A 40 1.08 5.95 10.06
N PHE A 41 1.41 6.36 11.28
CA PHE A 41 0.62 7.38 12.00
C PHE A 41 0.91 8.74 11.40
N THR A 42 -0.09 9.38 10.79
CA THR A 42 0.07 10.72 10.20
C THR A 42 -0.56 11.78 11.10
N CYS A 43 0.22 12.78 11.52
CA CYS A 43 -0.27 13.93 12.28
C CYS A 43 -1.33 14.71 11.51
N ASP A 44 -2.47 14.95 12.13
CA ASP A 44 -3.53 15.78 11.55
C ASP A 44 -3.20 17.28 11.53
N ILE A 45 -2.31 17.75 12.43
CA ILE A 45 -1.93 19.16 12.51
C ILE A 45 -0.81 19.51 11.52
N CYS A 46 0.24 18.68 11.45
CA CYS A 46 1.44 19.02 10.66
C CYS A 46 1.80 17.98 9.58
N MET A 47 0.99 16.94 9.41
CA MET A 47 1.20 15.87 8.42
C MET A 47 2.52 15.08 8.56
N SER A 48 3.22 15.21 9.69
CA SER A 48 4.40 14.39 9.96
C SER A 48 3.99 12.93 10.19
N ALA A 49 4.69 12.01 9.53
CA ALA A 49 4.50 10.59 9.70
C ALA A 49 5.36 10.06 10.85
N SER A 50 4.78 9.23 11.71
CA SER A 50 5.44 8.54 12.80
C SER A 50 5.29 7.02 12.65
N PRO A 51 6.37 6.24 12.90
CA PRO A 51 6.37 4.80 12.66
C PRO A 51 5.63 3.99 13.75
N ASP A 52 5.38 4.59 14.91
CA ASP A 52 4.70 3.95 16.04
C ASP A 52 3.99 4.97 16.92
N ILE A 53 2.99 4.50 17.68
CA ILE A 53 2.14 5.34 18.53
C ILE A 53 2.91 6.10 19.62
N LYS A 54 4.03 5.56 20.13
CA LYS A 54 4.82 6.23 21.16
C LYS A 54 5.61 7.39 20.57
N SER A 55 6.23 7.17 19.41
CA SER A 55 6.89 8.23 18.65
C SER A 55 5.88 9.32 18.25
N TYR A 56 4.65 8.93 17.92
CA TYR A 56 3.57 9.83 17.58
C TYR A 56 3.08 10.68 18.78
N GLU A 57 2.97 10.07 19.97
CA GLU A 57 2.67 10.78 21.22
C GLU A 57 3.76 11.82 21.55
N GLN A 58 5.03 11.44 21.41
CA GLN A 58 6.17 12.35 21.58
C GLN A 58 6.14 13.50 20.57
N HIS A 59 5.70 13.23 19.34
CA HIS A 59 5.49 14.26 18.34
C HIS A 59 4.44 15.28 18.79
N TYR A 60 3.29 14.85 19.31
CA TYR A 60 2.27 15.78 19.84
C TYR A 60 2.79 16.60 21.01
N VAL A 61 3.42 15.96 22.00
CA VAL A 61 3.95 16.67 23.17
C VAL A 61 5.01 17.72 22.78
N SER A 62 5.83 17.45 21.76
CA SER A 62 6.92 18.34 21.35
C SER A 62 6.53 19.40 20.32
N LYS A 63 5.62 19.09 19.38
CA LYS A 63 5.25 19.97 18.26
C LYS A 63 3.87 20.59 18.42
N HIS A 64 2.99 19.95 19.18
CA HIS A 64 1.61 20.38 19.40
C HIS A 64 1.24 20.32 20.89
N PRO A 65 1.98 21.01 21.78
CA PRO A 65 1.82 20.89 23.24
C PRO A 65 0.46 21.32 23.78
N LYS A 66 -0.37 21.99 22.96
CA LYS A 66 -1.73 22.42 23.29
C LYS A 66 -2.81 21.50 22.72
N ALA A 67 -2.45 20.54 21.87
CA ALA A 67 -3.38 19.60 21.27
C ALA A 67 -3.50 18.36 22.16
N THR A 68 -4.72 17.84 22.28
CA THR A 68 -4.99 16.61 23.02
C THR A 68 -4.62 15.41 22.16
N PHE A 69 -3.82 14.50 22.70
CA PHE A 69 -3.47 13.24 22.05
C PHE A 69 -4.44 12.14 22.49
N ASP A 70 -5.32 11.70 21.59
CA ASP A 70 -6.19 10.54 21.80
C ASP A 70 -5.51 9.28 21.28
N ARG A 71 -4.85 8.56 22.20
CA ARG A 71 -4.10 7.35 21.89
C ARG A 71 -4.98 6.27 21.25
N ASP A 72 -6.17 6.03 21.81
CA ASP A 72 -7.00 4.89 21.41
C ASP A 72 -7.72 5.19 20.08
N GLY A 73 -8.23 6.41 19.91
CA GLY A 73 -8.83 6.83 18.64
C GLY A 73 -7.82 6.84 17.48
N MET A 74 -6.56 7.20 17.74
CA MET A 74 -5.51 7.18 16.71
C MET A 74 -5.08 5.76 16.35
N VAL A 75 -5.07 4.83 17.31
CA VAL A 75 -4.85 3.40 17.02
C VAL A 75 -5.99 2.84 16.19
N ALA A 76 -7.25 3.09 16.57
CA ALA A 76 -8.42 2.62 15.83
C ALA A 76 -8.44 3.14 14.37
N LYS A 77 -8.09 4.42 14.17
CA LYS A 77 -8.00 5.02 12.83
C LYS A 77 -6.88 4.38 12.00
N ALA A 78 -5.72 4.12 12.61
CA ALA A 78 -4.61 3.48 11.93
C ALA A 78 -4.93 2.01 11.60
N GLU A 79 -5.61 1.29 12.49
CA GLU A 79 -6.11 -0.07 12.25
C GLU A 79 -7.16 -0.11 11.13
N ALA A 80 -8.10 0.83 11.08
CA ALA A 80 -9.07 0.92 9.98
C ALA A 80 -8.41 1.22 8.62
N LEU A 81 -7.41 2.12 8.58
CA LEU A 81 -6.62 2.37 7.37
C LEU A 81 -5.83 1.14 6.95
N ARG A 82 -5.33 0.37 7.93
CA ARG A 82 -4.67 -0.89 7.67
C ARG A 82 -5.63 -1.94 7.15
N ASP A 83 -6.81 -2.14 7.73
CA ASP A 83 -7.78 -3.12 7.23
C ASP A 83 -8.22 -2.77 5.79
N ALA A 84 -8.32 -1.48 5.48
CA ALA A 84 -8.54 -1.01 4.11
C ALA A 84 -7.34 -1.28 3.16
N GLN A 85 -6.11 -1.43 3.68
CA GLN A 85 -4.87 -1.73 2.94
C GLN A 85 -4.45 -3.21 2.99
N GLN A 86 -4.92 -3.98 3.97
CA GLN A 86 -4.61 -5.39 4.22
C GLN A 86 -5.72 -6.31 3.69
N ASP A 87 -6.60 -5.78 2.84
CA ASP A 87 -7.35 -6.66 1.99
C ASP A 87 -6.37 -7.29 0.98
N HIS A 88 -6.15 -8.60 1.09
CA HIS A 88 -5.39 -9.36 0.10
C HIS A 88 -6.12 -9.39 -1.24
N THR A 89 -7.35 -8.87 -1.32
CA THR A 89 -8.03 -8.63 -2.58
C THR A 89 -7.38 -7.48 -3.36
N LEU A 90 -7.32 -7.67 -4.67
CA LEU A 90 -6.90 -6.66 -5.61
C LEU A 90 -8.14 -5.92 -6.10
N LYS A 91 -8.09 -4.60 -6.04
CA LYS A 91 -9.03 -3.72 -6.74
C LYS A 91 -8.62 -3.60 -8.22
N PRO A 92 -9.53 -3.18 -9.11
CA PRO A 92 -9.16 -2.83 -10.48
C PRO A 92 -7.96 -1.87 -10.49
N GLY A 93 -6.90 -2.22 -11.23
CA GLY A 93 -5.67 -1.43 -11.20
C GLY A 93 -4.48 -2.05 -11.92
N VAL A 94 -3.33 -1.40 -11.77
CA VAL A 94 -2.07 -1.76 -12.45
C VAL A 94 -1.12 -2.51 -11.54
N ILE A 95 -0.61 -3.64 -12.03
CA ILE A 95 0.49 -4.41 -11.45
C ILE A 95 1.75 -4.10 -12.27
N LYS A 96 2.79 -3.60 -11.60
CA LYS A 96 4.10 -3.35 -12.20
C LYS A 96 5.10 -4.41 -11.74
N VAL A 97 5.54 -5.26 -12.65
CA VAL A 97 6.56 -6.29 -12.39
C VAL A 97 7.91 -5.71 -12.78
N HIS A 98 8.75 -5.47 -11.77
CA HIS A 98 10.14 -5.07 -11.97
C HIS A 98 11.02 -6.32 -12.06
N VAL A 99 11.30 -6.78 -13.28
CA VAL A 99 12.20 -7.94 -13.51
C VAL A 99 13.62 -7.57 -13.12
N GLU A 100 14.07 -6.40 -13.60
CA GLU A 100 15.22 -5.69 -13.08
C GLU A 100 14.77 -4.35 -12.53
N ARG A 101 15.27 -3.97 -11.34
CA ARG A 101 14.93 -2.69 -10.70
C ARG A 101 15.12 -1.54 -11.69
N GLU A 102 14.01 -0.85 -11.98
CA GLU A 102 13.94 0.37 -12.80
C GLU A 102 14.42 0.24 -14.25
N LYS A 103 14.68 -0.97 -14.76
CA LYS A 103 15.14 -1.19 -16.13
C LYS A 103 14.15 -1.98 -16.98
N ASP A 104 13.60 -3.04 -16.41
CA ASP A 104 12.60 -3.88 -17.06
C ASP A 104 11.36 -3.90 -16.18
N VAL A 105 10.42 -3.04 -16.54
CA VAL A 105 9.15 -2.83 -15.83
C VAL A 105 8.02 -3.22 -16.77
N GLN A 106 7.32 -4.29 -16.43
CA GLN A 106 6.17 -4.77 -17.18
C GLN A 106 4.88 -4.34 -16.47
N SER A 107 4.05 -3.55 -17.16
CA SER A 107 2.79 -3.03 -16.62
C SER A 107 1.61 -3.87 -17.12
N PHE A 108 0.82 -4.39 -16.19
CA PHE A 108 -0.40 -5.16 -16.47
C PHE A 108 -1.59 -4.56 -15.74
N PHE A 109 -2.76 -4.57 -16.35
CA PHE A 109 -4.03 -4.23 -15.72
C PHE A 109 -4.77 -5.49 -15.29
N THR A 110 -5.40 -5.44 -14.13
CA THR A 110 -6.33 -6.47 -13.66
C THR A 110 -7.63 -5.83 -13.19
N ALA A 111 -8.76 -6.51 -13.41
CA ALA A 111 -10.07 -6.09 -12.91
C ALA A 111 -10.25 -6.42 -11.41
N GLY A 112 -9.40 -7.28 -10.85
CA GLY A 112 -9.42 -7.66 -9.45
C GLY A 112 -8.89 -9.07 -9.24
N GLY A 113 -8.81 -9.51 -7.98
CA GLY A 113 -8.22 -10.80 -7.66
C GLY A 113 -7.68 -10.86 -6.23
N PHE A 114 -6.62 -11.64 -6.02
CA PHE A 114 -5.92 -11.77 -4.75
C PHE A 114 -4.40 -11.74 -4.94
N ALA A 115 -3.69 -11.13 -3.99
CA ALA A 115 -2.22 -11.19 -3.88
C ALA A 115 -1.83 -11.93 -2.59
N LEU A 116 -1.30 -13.14 -2.76
CA LEU A 116 -0.98 -14.06 -1.68
C LEU A 116 0.53 -14.18 -1.55
N THR A 117 1.10 -13.66 -0.45
CA THR A 117 2.55 -13.77 -0.19
C THR A 117 2.83 -14.88 0.80
N HIS A 118 3.65 -15.84 0.41
CA HIS A 118 4.01 -17.03 1.17
C HIS A 118 5.27 -16.83 2.00
N ALA A 119 5.49 -17.71 2.98
CA ALA A 119 6.65 -17.66 3.87
C ALA A 119 8.00 -17.86 3.15
N ASN A 120 8.00 -18.47 1.97
CA ASN A 120 9.18 -18.68 1.13
C ASN A 120 9.51 -17.46 0.23
N SER A 121 8.90 -16.29 0.48
CA SER A 121 9.07 -15.08 -0.34
C SER A 121 8.60 -15.21 -1.79
N VAL A 122 7.63 -16.10 -2.03
CA VAL A 122 6.89 -16.18 -3.29
C VAL A 122 5.56 -15.46 -3.13
N THR A 123 5.20 -14.63 -4.10
CA THR A 123 3.89 -13.97 -4.14
C THR A 123 3.11 -14.47 -5.35
N ASP A 124 1.95 -15.06 -5.12
CA ASP A 124 1.02 -15.47 -6.16
C ASP A 124 -0.01 -14.36 -6.40
N ILE A 125 -0.21 -14.02 -7.67
CA ILE A 125 -1.27 -13.12 -8.12
C ILE A 125 -2.35 -13.98 -8.77
N ALA A 126 -3.48 -14.10 -8.10
CA ALA A 126 -4.64 -14.85 -8.58
C ALA A 126 -5.71 -13.87 -9.06
N CYS A 127 -5.82 -13.69 -10.38
CA CYS A 127 -6.82 -12.83 -11.01
C CYS A 127 -7.48 -13.55 -12.18
N ALA A 128 -8.75 -13.20 -12.47
CA ALA A 128 -9.47 -13.80 -13.60
C ALA A 128 -8.86 -13.38 -14.94
N GLU A 129 -8.48 -12.12 -15.05
CA GLU A 129 -7.87 -11.55 -16.25
C GLU A 129 -6.68 -10.64 -15.87
N LEU A 130 -5.64 -10.72 -16.70
CA LEU A 130 -4.44 -9.89 -16.61
C LEU A 130 -4.06 -9.49 -18.04
N VAL A 131 -4.22 -8.21 -18.36
CA VAL A 131 -3.98 -7.67 -19.71
C VAL A 131 -2.79 -6.74 -19.65
N LYS A 132 -1.92 -6.74 -20.65
CA LYS A 132 -0.86 -5.73 -20.68
C LYS A 132 -1.46 -4.34 -20.90
N VAL A 133 -0.93 -3.33 -20.23
CA VAL A 133 -1.49 -1.97 -20.36
C VAL A 133 -1.37 -1.44 -21.79
N GLU A 134 -0.36 -1.86 -22.55
CA GLU A 134 -0.17 -1.51 -23.96
C GLU A 134 -1.24 -2.07 -24.91
N ASP A 135 -1.92 -3.15 -24.53
CA ASP A 135 -2.95 -3.81 -25.36
C ASP A 135 -4.37 -3.26 -25.08
N ILE A 136 -4.50 -2.28 -24.19
CA ILE A 136 -5.78 -1.68 -23.83
C ILE A 136 -6.11 -0.55 -24.82
N ASP A 137 -7.27 -0.63 -25.46
CA ASP A 137 -7.80 0.45 -26.28
C ASP A 137 -8.30 1.62 -25.41
N PRO A 138 -7.65 2.81 -25.47
CA PRO A 138 -8.05 3.96 -24.68
C PRO A 138 -9.45 4.48 -25.03
N GLU A 139 -9.86 4.41 -26.29
CA GLU A 139 -11.16 4.92 -26.74
C GLU A 139 -12.28 4.01 -26.22
N ALA A 140 -12.09 2.69 -26.31
CA ALA A 140 -13.03 1.72 -25.76
C ALA A 140 -13.14 1.83 -24.22
N ALA A 141 -12.01 2.03 -23.52
CA ALA A 141 -11.99 2.22 -22.07
C ALA A 141 -12.79 3.48 -21.66
N GLN A 142 -12.57 4.59 -22.37
CA GLN A 142 -13.26 5.85 -22.13
C GLN A 142 -14.75 5.79 -22.47
N ALA A 143 -15.11 5.13 -23.58
CA ALA A 143 -16.51 4.91 -23.95
C ALA A 143 -17.25 4.05 -22.91
N GLY A 144 -16.59 3.02 -22.38
CA GLY A 144 -17.10 2.21 -21.28
C GLY A 144 -17.36 3.04 -20.02
N LEU A 145 -16.42 3.91 -19.63
CA LEU A 145 -16.59 4.80 -18.48
C LEU A 145 -17.83 5.69 -18.62
N THR A 146 -18.01 6.34 -19.78
CA THR A 146 -19.18 7.19 -20.05
C THR A 146 -20.49 6.40 -19.99
N LYS A 147 -20.50 5.18 -20.55
CA LYS A 147 -21.68 4.29 -20.51
C LYS A 147 -22.08 3.97 -19.07
N TYR A 148 -21.14 3.52 -18.24
CA TYR A 148 -21.45 3.11 -16.86
C TYR A 148 -21.77 4.29 -15.95
N GLN A 149 -21.20 5.47 -16.19
CA GLN A 149 -21.59 6.69 -15.48
C GLN A 149 -23.05 7.08 -15.78
N ALA A 150 -23.48 6.97 -17.04
CA ALA A 150 -24.87 7.23 -17.41
C ALA A 150 -25.82 6.20 -16.77
N GLN A 151 -25.45 4.92 -16.78
CA GLN A 151 -26.23 3.86 -16.12
C GLN A 151 -26.33 4.10 -14.62
N LEU A 152 -25.21 4.43 -13.97
CA LEU A 152 -25.15 4.75 -12.55
C LEU A 152 -26.06 5.93 -12.24
N ALA A 153 -26.06 7.00 -13.04
CA ALA A 153 -26.94 8.15 -12.81
C ALA A 153 -28.43 7.80 -12.93
N SER A 154 -28.79 6.90 -13.85
CA SER A 154 -30.17 6.51 -14.12
C SER A 154 -30.73 5.40 -13.23
N ALA A 155 -29.88 4.57 -12.63
CA ALA A 155 -30.32 3.40 -11.88
C ALA A 155 -30.97 3.78 -10.53
N PRO A 156 -32.05 3.08 -10.13
CA PRO A 156 -32.71 3.29 -8.84
C PRO A 156 -31.76 3.09 -7.65
N GLU A 157 -31.96 3.84 -6.57
CA GLU A 157 -31.14 3.72 -5.38
C GLU A 157 -31.36 2.35 -4.69
N GLY A 158 -30.26 1.70 -4.30
CA GLY A 158 -30.29 0.37 -3.68
C GLY A 158 -30.59 -0.79 -4.64
N SER A 159 -30.70 -0.55 -5.96
CA SER A 159 -30.89 -1.63 -6.93
C SER A 159 -29.58 -2.34 -7.27
N GLU A 160 -29.69 -3.61 -7.71
CA GLU A 160 -28.58 -4.39 -8.24
C GLU A 160 -27.92 -3.69 -9.45
N ASP A 161 -28.74 -3.06 -10.32
CA ASP A 161 -28.25 -2.31 -11.47
C ASP A 161 -27.36 -1.13 -11.08
N LYS A 162 -27.67 -0.45 -9.97
CA LYS A 162 -26.84 0.65 -9.46
C LYS A 162 -25.49 0.13 -8.99
N LEU A 163 -25.47 -1.01 -8.30
CA LEU A 163 -24.24 -1.65 -7.83
C LEU A 163 -23.37 -2.12 -9.00
N ASN A 164 -23.98 -2.79 -9.99
CA ASN A 164 -23.29 -3.23 -11.20
C ASN A 164 -22.75 -2.04 -12.01
N ALA A 165 -23.52 -0.95 -12.11
CA ALA A 165 -23.05 0.27 -12.76
C ALA A 165 -21.88 0.91 -12.01
N GLN A 166 -21.90 0.90 -10.67
CA GLN A 166 -20.79 1.42 -9.86
C GLN A 166 -19.51 0.60 -10.09
N ILE A 167 -19.60 -0.73 -10.10
CA ILE A 167 -18.47 -1.62 -10.41
C ILE A 167 -17.90 -1.32 -11.81
N GLY A 168 -18.79 -1.09 -12.79
CA GLY A 168 -18.42 -0.69 -14.14
C GLY A 168 -17.67 0.65 -14.17
N VAL A 169 -18.16 1.66 -13.45
CA VAL A 169 -17.48 2.96 -13.31
C VAL A 169 -16.09 2.78 -12.69
N ASP A 170 -15.99 2.08 -11.57
CA ASP A 170 -14.72 1.90 -10.85
C ASP A 170 -13.67 1.18 -11.71
N THR A 171 -14.09 0.15 -12.44
CA THR A 171 -13.20 -0.63 -13.32
C THR A 171 -12.73 0.18 -14.52
N HIS A 172 -13.65 0.85 -15.23
CA HIS A 172 -13.28 1.66 -16.39
C HIS A 172 -12.51 2.93 -16.02
N ALA A 173 -12.80 3.54 -14.86
CA ALA A 173 -12.02 4.67 -14.36
C ALA A 173 -10.57 4.27 -14.06
N ALA A 174 -10.37 3.10 -13.42
CA ALA A 174 -9.04 2.55 -13.19
C ALA A 174 -8.32 2.22 -14.51
N MET A 175 -9.03 1.71 -15.51
CA MET A 175 -8.48 1.38 -16.82
C MET A 175 -8.04 2.63 -17.60
N VAL A 176 -8.86 3.68 -17.62
CA VAL A 176 -8.49 4.97 -18.22
C VAL A 176 -7.26 5.55 -17.51
N ALA A 177 -7.22 5.52 -16.17
CA ALA A 177 -6.06 5.97 -15.41
C ALA A 177 -4.80 5.14 -15.70
N ALA A 178 -4.95 3.82 -15.92
CA ALA A 178 -3.86 2.93 -16.26
C ALA A 178 -3.22 3.30 -17.60
N VAL A 179 -4.03 3.54 -18.63
CA VAL A 179 -3.53 3.88 -19.97
C VAL A 179 -2.83 5.25 -20.00
N VAL A 180 -3.30 6.21 -19.19
CA VAL A 180 -2.67 7.54 -19.07
C VAL A 180 -1.34 7.52 -18.30
N SER A 181 -1.15 6.54 -17.40
CA SER A 181 0.01 6.46 -16.49
C SER A 181 1.08 5.45 -16.91
N ASN A 182 0.95 4.87 -18.10
CA ASN A 182 1.95 4.02 -18.74
C ASN A 182 2.91 4.85 -19.59
#